data_AF-A0A9E2B092-F1
#
_entry.id   AF-A0A9E2B092-F1
#
_cell.length_a   1.000
_cell.length_b   1.000
_cell.length_c   1.000
_cell.angle_alpha   90.00
_cell.angle_beta   90.00
_cell.angle_gamma   90.00
#
_symmetry.space_group_name_H-M   'P 1'
#
loop_
_entity.id
_entity.type
_entity.pdbx_description
1 polymer ?
#
loop_
_entity_poly.entity_id
_entity_poly.type
_entity_poly.pdbx_seq_one_letter_code
_entity_poly.pdbx_strand_id
1 'polypeptide(L)'
;DEAADYFRTFSKRYDFTYKIKISSNISAAAMVINSSQTLVLNKSHKFSQHQLNVLCNHEIGVHMVTTFNALVQPLKIFSNGFPNNVQTQEGLAVYSEFMSGNLSIDRLKELSYRVLAVDSLNKGYSFSDTFDLLYSQYKLDKNKAFIITQRVHRGGGFTKDHLYLSGLIKIYNYAKSNKDLQPFLMGKVAMEYESVLNVLLNKGLAVKPLYITDSYTLELEKEPTVKFILDSLD
;
A
#
# COMPACT_ATOMS: atom_id res chain seq x y z
N ASP A 1 11.97 18.27 6.41
CA ASP A 1 11.43 19.27 5.47
C ASP A 1 11.53 18.81 4.02
N GLU A 2 12.72 18.40 3.53
CA GLU A 2 12.91 17.87 2.16
C GLU A 2 11.91 16.77 1.75
N ALA A 3 11.70 15.75 2.59
CA ALA A 3 10.72 14.71 2.30
C ALA A 3 9.30 15.26 2.13
N ALA A 4 8.89 16.21 2.98
CA ALA A 4 7.57 16.83 2.88
C ALA A 4 7.41 17.63 1.57
N ASP A 5 8.46 18.34 1.16
CA ASP A 5 8.47 19.07 -0.12
C ASP A 5 8.42 18.13 -1.32
N TYR A 6 9.07 16.98 -1.22
CA TYR A 6 8.98 15.93 -2.23
C TYR A 6 7.54 15.41 -2.37
N PHE A 7 6.87 15.08 -1.26
CA PHE A 7 5.46 14.66 -1.27
C PHE A 7 4.54 15.76 -1.81
N ARG A 8 4.73 17.03 -1.42
CA ARG A 8 3.98 18.16 -1.97
C ARG A 8 4.15 18.28 -3.49
N THR A 9 5.38 18.12 -3.97
CA THR A 9 5.69 18.20 -5.40
C THR A 9 5.02 17.06 -6.16
N PHE A 10 5.12 15.82 -5.68
CA PHE A 10 4.42 14.68 -6.27
C PHE A 10 2.90 14.88 -6.30
N SER A 11 2.35 15.49 -5.25
CA SER A 11 0.90 15.69 -5.12
C SER A 11 0.30 16.70 -6.08
N LYS A 12 1.11 17.58 -6.69
CA LYS A 12 0.64 18.53 -7.71
C LYS A 12 0.02 17.87 -8.94
N ARG A 13 0.22 16.55 -9.10
CA ARG A 13 -0.42 15.72 -10.12
C ARG A 13 -1.92 15.52 -9.87
N TYR A 14 -2.38 15.79 -8.66
CA TYR A 14 -3.75 15.58 -8.23
C TYR A 14 -4.35 16.87 -7.70
N ASP A 15 -5.60 17.16 -8.08
CA ASP A 15 -6.34 18.33 -7.60
C ASP A 15 -7.05 18.05 -6.27
N PHE A 16 -6.29 17.68 -5.23
CA PHE A 16 -6.81 17.53 -3.87
C PHE A 16 -5.88 18.17 -2.83
N THR A 17 -6.47 18.66 -1.74
CA THR A 17 -5.74 19.34 -0.65
C THR A 17 -5.75 18.51 0.62
N TYR A 18 -4.56 18.19 1.14
CA TYR A 18 -4.38 17.38 2.35
C TYR A 18 -3.33 18.00 3.28
N LYS A 19 -3.27 17.53 4.52
CA LYS A 19 -2.31 18.01 5.53
C LYS A 19 -1.08 17.13 5.56
N ILE A 20 0.11 17.72 5.74
CA ILE A 20 1.31 16.97 6.09
C ILE A 20 1.62 17.23 7.56
N LYS A 21 1.77 16.17 8.35
CA LYS A 21 2.15 16.22 9.76
C LYS A 21 3.46 15.47 9.96
N ILE A 22 4.40 16.05 10.68
CA ILE A 22 5.62 15.37 11.13
C ILE A 22 5.36 14.81 12.53
N SER A 23 5.69 13.55 12.78
CA SER A 23 5.46 12.90 14.07
C SER A 23 6.61 11.97 14.46
N SER A 24 6.93 11.93 15.75
CA SER A 24 7.79 10.91 16.37
C SER A 24 7.02 9.66 16.81
N ASN A 25 5.68 9.67 16.75
CA ASN A 25 4.81 8.66 17.36
C ASN A 25 4.24 7.69 16.32
N ILE A 26 4.99 7.43 15.25
CA ILE A 26 4.67 6.42 14.25
C ILE A 26 5.89 5.53 14.01
N SER A 27 5.67 4.24 13.79
CA SER A 27 6.76 3.31 13.46
C SER A 27 6.97 3.17 11.95
N ALA A 28 5.97 3.49 11.14
CA ALA A 28 6.11 3.54 9.68
C ALA A 28 6.91 4.79 9.28
N ALA A 29 7.56 4.76 8.11
CA ALA A 29 8.25 5.93 7.58
C ALA A 29 7.25 7.03 7.19
N ALA A 30 6.18 6.65 6.51
CA ALA A 30 5.03 7.50 6.19
C ALA A 30 3.74 6.70 6.32
N MET A 31 2.61 7.39 6.52
CA MET A 31 1.27 6.79 6.42
C MET A 31 0.19 7.85 6.20
N VAL A 32 -0.89 7.49 5.50
CA VAL A 32 -2.11 8.31 5.41
C VAL A 32 -3.08 8.02 6.56
N ILE A 33 -3.58 9.06 7.20
CA ILE A 33 -4.74 9.04 8.10
C ILE A 33 -5.95 9.52 7.30
N ASN A 34 -6.80 8.57 6.88
CA ASN A 34 -7.92 8.82 5.98
C ASN A 34 -8.95 9.82 6.57
N SER A 35 -9.27 9.69 7.86
CA SER A 35 -10.30 10.49 8.54
C SER A 35 -9.97 11.98 8.58
N SER A 36 -8.68 12.34 8.64
CA SER A 36 -8.21 13.72 8.69
C SER A 36 -7.51 14.18 7.42
N GLN A 37 -7.54 13.38 6.35
CA GLN A 37 -6.85 13.61 5.08
C GLN A 37 -5.41 14.10 5.33
N THR A 38 -4.65 13.31 6.10
CA THR A 38 -3.33 13.71 6.58
C THR A 38 -2.28 12.68 6.21
N LEU A 39 -1.23 13.11 5.53
CA LEU A 39 0.01 12.35 5.41
C LEU A 39 0.86 12.60 6.66
N VAL A 40 1.20 11.54 7.38
CA VAL A 40 2.10 11.61 8.54
C VAL A 40 3.47 11.09 8.14
N LEU A 41 4.50 11.90 8.36
CA LEU A 41 5.90 11.54 8.13
C LEU A 41 6.62 11.33 9.46
N ASN A 42 7.45 10.30 9.51
CA ASN A 42 8.23 9.98 10.69
C ASN A 42 9.42 10.93 10.82
N LYS A 43 9.48 11.67 11.93
CA LYS A 43 10.54 12.66 12.21
C LYS A 43 11.93 12.02 12.27
N SER A 44 12.02 10.78 12.75
CA SER A 44 13.29 10.09 12.98
C SER A 44 13.73 9.23 11.80
N HIS A 45 12.92 9.15 10.73
CA HIS A 45 13.22 8.33 9.57
C HIS A 45 14.05 9.11 8.54
N LYS A 46 15.15 8.52 8.08
CA LYS A 46 15.94 9.05 6.96
C LYS A 46 15.46 8.42 5.66
N PHE A 47 14.98 9.24 4.74
CA PHE A 47 14.45 8.78 3.47
C PHE A 47 15.53 8.78 2.39
N SER A 48 15.66 7.69 1.66
CA SER A 48 16.39 7.70 0.38
C SER A 48 15.47 8.19 -0.74
N GLN A 49 16.05 8.65 -1.84
CA GLN A 49 15.26 9.08 -3.01
C GLN A 49 14.35 7.96 -3.53
N HIS A 50 14.86 6.74 -3.65
CA HIS A 50 14.05 5.58 -4.05
C HIS A 50 12.88 5.35 -3.08
N GLN A 51 13.11 5.47 -1.77
CA GLN A 51 12.04 5.31 -0.79
C GLN A 51 10.97 6.40 -0.90
N LEU A 52 11.37 7.64 -1.20
CA LEU A 52 10.41 8.72 -1.48
C LEU A 52 9.56 8.39 -2.71
N ASN A 53 10.17 7.91 -3.80
CA ASN A 53 9.43 7.50 -5.00
C ASN A 53 8.41 6.39 -4.69
N VAL A 54 8.84 5.35 -3.97
CA VAL A 54 7.98 4.24 -3.52
C VAL A 54 6.80 4.77 -2.69
N LEU A 55 7.09 5.54 -1.65
CA LEU A 55 6.06 6.01 -0.72
C LEU A 55 5.12 7.03 -1.35
N CYS A 56 5.57 7.85 -2.29
CA CYS A 56 4.69 8.75 -3.04
C CYS A 56 3.63 7.99 -3.85
N ASN A 57 4.05 6.97 -4.61
CA ASN A 57 3.13 6.13 -5.38
C ASN A 57 2.19 5.33 -4.47
N HIS A 58 2.68 4.88 -3.32
CA HIS A 58 1.91 4.11 -2.34
C HIS A 58 0.90 4.98 -1.55
N GLU A 59 1.39 5.98 -0.84
CA GLU A 59 0.61 6.78 0.10
C GLU A 59 -0.23 7.85 -0.62
N ILE A 60 0.33 8.54 -1.62
CA ILE A 60 -0.42 9.56 -2.36
C ILE A 60 -1.14 8.95 -3.55
N GLY A 61 -0.42 8.22 -4.41
CA GLY A 61 -0.95 7.65 -5.64
C GLY A 61 -2.09 6.64 -5.44
N VAL A 62 -2.22 6.04 -4.26
CA VAL A 62 -3.31 5.11 -3.95
C VAL A 62 -4.07 5.50 -2.68
N HIS A 63 -3.42 5.57 -1.51
CA HIS A 63 -4.18 5.77 -0.26
C HIS A 63 -4.86 7.14 -0.18
N MET A 64 -4.21 8.21 -0.65
CA MET A 64 -4.80 9.53 -0.72
C MET A 64 -5.83 9.64 -1.85
N VAL A 65 -5.50 9.14 -3.05
CA VAL A 65 -6.44 9.05 -4.20
C VAL A 65 -7.76 8.38 -3.79
N THR A 66 -7.70 7.19 -3.21
CA THR A 66 -8.89 6.46 -2.75
C THR A 66 -9.61 7.18 -1.61
N THR A 67 -8.88 7.90 -0.74
CA THR A 67 -9.50 8.71 0.32
C THR A 67 -10.33 9.85 -0.27
N PHE A 68 -9.80 10.60 -1.24
CA PHE A 68 -10.54 11.70 -1.86
C PHE A 68 -11.67 11.22 -2.78
N ASN A 69 -11.45 10.12 -3.51
CA ASN A 69 -12.53 9.49 -4.28
C ASN A 69 -13.66 9.03 -3.36
N ALA A 70 -13.35 8.49 -2.18
CA ALA A 70 -14.39 8.10 -1.22
C ALA A 70 -15.21 9.29 -0.71
N LEU A 71 -14.61 10.47 -0.57
CA LEU A 71 -15.29 11.67 -0.06
C LEU A 71 -16.33 12.21 -1.05
N VAL A 72 -16.13 12.02 -2.35
CA VAL A 72 -17.08 12.45 -3.40
C VAL A 72 -18.22 11.45 -3.63
N GLN A 73 -18.15 10.24 -3.03
CA GLN A 73 -19.21 9.25 -3.18
C GLN A 73 -20.48 9.65 -2.43
N PRO A 74 -21.67 9.39 -2.99
CA PRO A 74 -22.94 9.62 -2.29
C PRO A 74 -23.07 8.82 -0.99
N LEU A 75 -22.52 7.60 -0.97
CA LEU A 75 -22.63 6.68 0.16
C LEU A 75 -21.35 6.69 1.01
N LYS A 76 -21.50 6.83 2.33
CA LYS A 76 -20.35 6.84 3.27
C LYS A 76 -19.62 5.52 3.40
N ILE A 77 -20.19 4.41 2.91
CA ILE A 77 -19.52 3.10 2.91
C ILE A 77 -18.17 3.12 2.19
N PHE A 78 -18.02 3.96 1.14
CA PHE A 78 -16.76 4.12 0.43
C PHE A 78 -15.67 4.76 1.30
N SER A 79 -16.02 5.62 2.27
CA SER A 79 -15.07 6.20 3.22
C SER A 79 -14.87 5.32 4.45
N ASN A 80 -15.95 4.69 4.94
CA ASN A 80 -15.91 3.79 6.11
C ASN A 80 -15.11 2.51 5.81
N GLY A 81 -15.16 2.04 4.57
CA GLY A 81 -14.52 0.82 4.15
C GLY A 81 -15.51 -0.33 3.96
N PHE A 82 -15.41 -0.99 2.81
CA PHE A 82 -16.04 -2.28 2.58
C PHE A 82 -15.35 -3.35 3.44
N PRO A 83 -16.04 -4.44 3.78
CA PRO A 83 -15.39 -5.60 4.39
C PRO A 83 -14.17 -6.02 3.58
N ASN A 84 -13.08 -6.39 4.27
CA ASN A 84 -11.83 -6.87 3.68
C ASN A 84 -11.11 -5.91 2.71
N ASN A 85 -11.48 -4.62 2.66
CA ASN A 85 -10.88 -3.64 1.73
C ASN A 85 -9.36 -3.52 1.84
N VAL A 86 -8.79 -3.80 3.01
CA VAL A 86 -7.36 -3.63 3.27
C VAL A 86 -6.50 -4.41 2.28
N GLN A 87 -6.86 -5.66 1.95
CA GLN A 87 -6.07 -6.45 0.99
C GLN A 87 -6.06 -5.81 -0.40
N THR A 88 -7.21 -5.32 -0.86
CA THR A 88 -7.32 -4.61 -2.14
C THR A 88 -6.55 -3.30 -2.11
N GLN A 89 -6.66 -2.51 -1.04
CA GLN A 89 -5.98 -1.23 -0.90
C GLN A 89 -4.46 -1.38 -0.88
N GLU A 90 -3.92 -2.30 -0.08
CA GLU A 90 -2.47 -2.56 -0.07
C GLU A 90 -2.01 -3.18 -1.40
N GLY A 91 -2.81 -4.06 -2.01
CA GLY A 91 -2.52 -4.63 -3.33
C GLY A 91 -2.40 -3.59 -4.42
N LEU A 92 -3.35 -2.65 -4.49
CA LEU A 92 -3.32 -1.51 -5.40
C LEU A 92 -2.06 -0.65 -5.15
N ALA A 93 -1.75 -0.37 -3.89
CA ALA A 93 -0.61 0.46 -3.52
C ALA A 93 0.73 -0.18 -3.93
N VAL A 94 0.93 -1.48 -3.69
CA VAL A 94 2.14 -2.17 -4.14
C VAL A 94 2.17 -2.35 -5.66
N TYR A 95 1.01 -2.56 -6.30
CA TYR A 95 0.92 -2.56 -7.76
C TYR A 95 1.27 -1.19 -8.36
N SER A 96 0.96 -0.09 -7.67
CA SER A 96 1.40 1.27 -8.02
C SER A 96 2.92 1.44 -7.88
N GLU A 97 3.53 0.86 -6.84
CA GLU A 97 5.01 0.77 -6.75
C GLU A 97 5.59 0.06 -7.98
N PHE A 98 4.98 -1.06 -8.42
CA PHE A 98 5.41 -1.82 -9.60
C PHE A 98 5.24 -1.04 -10.91
N MET A 99 4.05 -0.51 -11.15
CA MET A 99 3.73 0.19 -12.39
C MET A 99 4.50 1.51 -12.55
N SER A 100 4.93 2.11 -11.44
CA SER A 100 5.81 3.29 -11.45
C SER A 100 7.29 2.97 -11.65
N GLY A 101 7.67 1.69 -11.76
CA GLY A 101 9.06 1.24 -11.88
C GLY A 101 9.87 1.29 -10.56
N ASN A 102 9.21 1.50 -9.42
CA ASN A 102 9.87 1.67 -8.12
C ASN A 102 9.79 0.43 -7.20
N LEU A 103 9.05 -0.62 -7.58
CA LEU A 103 9.09 -1.89 -6.87
C LEU A 103 10.38 -2.63 -7.24
N SER A 104 11.42 -2.44 -6.45
CA SER A 104 12.69 -3.16 -6.59
C SER A 104 12.65 -4.56 -5.97
N ILE A 105 13.62 -5.42 -6.32
CA ILE A 105 13.79 -6.74 -5.69
C ILE A 105 13.98 -6.63 -4.18
N ASP A 106 14.75 -5.66 -3.71
CA ASP A 106 14.95 -5.43 -2.27
C ASP A 106 13.66 -5.04 -1.56
N ARG A 107 12.83 -4.21 -2.21
CA ARG A 107 11.51 -3.84 -1.71
C ARG A 107 10.58 -5.05 -1.67
N LEU A 108 10.57 -5.88 -2.72
CA LEU A 108 9.78 -7.11 -2.76
C LEU A 108 10.21 -8.07 -1.64
N LYS A 109 11.51 -8.27 -1.44
CA LYS A 109 12.06 -9.06 -0.32
C LYS A 109 11.63 -8.50 1.05
N GLU A 110 11.68 -7.19 1.25
CA GLU A 110 11.22 -6.56 2.49
C GLU A 110 9.75 -6.89 2.78
N LEU A 111 8.88 -6.83 1.77
CA LEU A 111 7.48 -7.23 1.90
C LEU A 111 7.35 -8.73 2.21
N SER A 112 8.12 -9.60 1.55
CA SER A 112 8.15 -11.05 1.83
C SER A 112 8.56 -11.36 3.26
N TYR A 113 9.60 -10.71 3.79
CA TYR A 113 10.02 -10.91 5.18
C TYR A 113 8.98 -10.45 6.20
N ARG A 114 8.18 -9.42 5.86
CA ARG A 114 7.05 -9.03 6.72
C ARG A 114 5.95 -10.09 6.71
N VAL A 115 5.65 -10.69 5.56
CA VAL A 115 4.69 -11.80 5.48
C VAL A 115 5.17 -13.00 6.31
N LEU A 116 6.45 -13.37 6.20
CA LEU A 116 7.07 -14.45 7.00
C LEU A 116 7.06 -14.14 8.50
N ALA A 117 7.33 -12.89 8.88
CA ALA A 117 7.27 -12.47 10.28
C ALA A 117 5.84 -12.59 10.84
N VAL A 118 4.82 -12.17 10.08
CA VAL A 118 3.41 -12.35 10.48
C VAL A 118 3.04 -13.83 10.58
N ASP A 119 3.48 -14.67 9.65
CA ASP A 119 3.27 -16.12 9.72
C ASP A 119 3.90 -16.73 10.99
N SER A 120 5.12 -16.32 11.35
CA SER A 120 5.75 -16.77 12.60
C SER A 120 4.94 -16.37 13.84
N LEU A 121 4.43 -15.13 13.89
CA LEU A 121 3.58 -14.66 14.99
C LEU A 121 2.29 -15.49 15.08
N ASN A 122 1.65 -15.78 13.94
CA ASN A 122 0.45 -16.63 13.89
C ASN A 122 0.72 -18.06 14.38
N LYS A 123 1.94 -18.57 14.18
CA LYS A 123 2.39 -19.87 14.69
C LYS A 123 2.75 -19.84 16.19
N GLY A 124 2.58 -18.70 16.87
CA GLY A 124 2.84 -18.55 18.30
C GLY A 124 4.29 -18.25 18.66
N TYR A 125 5.11 -17.83 17.69
CA TYR A 125 6.51 -17.47 17.95
C TYR A 125 6.56 -16.26 18.89
N SER A 126 7.50 -16.25 19.84
CA SER A 126 7.79 -15.06 20.62
C SER A 126 8.50 -13.99 19.78
N PHE A 127 8.64 -12.78 20.30
CA PHE A 127 9.41 -11.73 19.66
C PHE A 127 10.84 -12.20 19.31
N SER A 128 11.52 -12.85 20.27
CA SER A 128 12.89 -13.33 20.06
C SER A 128 12.97 -14.42 19.00
N ASP A 129 11.97 -15.30 18.92
CA ASP A 129 11.95 -16.38 17.92
C ASP A 129 11.74 -15.82 16.51
N THR A 130 10.81 -14.86 16.34
CA THR A 130 10.64 -14.16 15.06
C THR A 130 11.91 -13.38 14.67
N PHE A 131 12.55 -12.72 15.63
CA PHE A 131 13.80 -12.00 15.38
C PHE A 131 14.92 -12.96 14.94
N ASP A 132 15.09 -14.08 15.62
CA ASP A 132 16.08 -15.10 15.29
C ASP A 132 15.82 -15.73 13.90
N LEU A 133 14.55 -16.01 13.58
CA LEU A 133 14.15 -16.46 12.24
C LEU A 133 14.65 -15.48 11.16
N LEU A 134 14.39 -14.17 11.33
CA LEU A 134 14.80 -13.17 10.36
C LEU A 134 16.32 -12.96 10.32
N TYR A 135 16.98 -12.85 11.47
CA TYR A 135 18.40 -12.54 11.56
C TYR A 135 19.28 -13.76 11.30
N SER A 136 19.06 -14.85 12.03
CA SER A 136 19.93 -16.02 12.02
C SER A 136 19.64 -16.97 10.86
N GLN A 137 18.38 -17.17 10.49
CA GLN A 137 18.02 -18.11 9.41
C GLN A 137 17.99 -17.41 8.05
N TYR A 138 17.25 -16.30 7.94
CA TYR A 138 17.14 -15.55 6.68
C TYR A 138 18.26 -14.52 6.44
N LYS A 139 19.20 -14.38 7.39
CA LYS A 139 20.41 -13.56 7.25
C LYS A 139 20.14 -12.08 6.96
N LEU A 140 19.04 -11.53 7.49
CA LEU A 140 18.80 -10.09 7.43
C LEU A 140 19.82 -9.33 8.26
N ASP A 141 20.08 -8.08 7.89
CA ASP A 141 20.73 -7.14 8.79
C ASP A 141 19.97 -7.05 10.13
N LYS A 142 20.72 -6.93 11.22
CA LYS A 142 20.21 -6.90 12.59
C LYS A 142 19.12 -5.84 12.78
N ASN A 143 19.34 -4.63 12.28
CA ASN A 143 18.38 -3.54 12.44
C ASN A 143 17.11 -3.79 11.62
N LYS A 144 17.24 -4.29 10.38
CA LYS A 144 16.08 -4.66 9.56
C LYS A 144 15.24 -5.77 10.20
N ALA A 145 15.88 -6.83 10.68
CA ALA A 145 15.22 -7.93 11.39
C ALA A 145 14.47 -7.42 12.63
N PHE A 146 15.10 -6.56 13.43
CA PHE A 146 14.47 -5.97 14.61
C PHE A 146 13.27 -5.11 14.26
N ILE A 147 13.39 -4.21 13.28
CA ILE A 147 12.31 -3.31 12.86
C ILE A 147 11.10 -4.09 12.35
N ILE A 148 11.31 -5.13 11.53
CA ILE A 148 10.22 -5.98 11.03
C ILE A 148 9.56 -6.74 12.19
N THR A 149 10.35 -7.33 13.09
CA THR A 149 9.85 -8.06 14.26
C THR A 149 9.01 -7.14 15.16
N GLN A 150 9.55 -5.96 15.53
CA GLN A 150 8.84 -4.95 16.31
C GLN A 150 7.53 -4.52 15.65
N ARG A 151 7.56 -4.31 14.32
CA ARG A 151 6.38 -3.89 13.57
C ARG A 151 5.26 -4.92 13.64
N VAL A 152 5.58 -6.21 13.61
CA VAL A 152 4.62 -7.32 13.64
C VAL A 152 4.15 -7.62 15.07
N HIS A 153 5.03 -7.60 16.06
CA HIS A 153 4.69 -7.94 17.45
C HIS A 153 4.06 -6.81 18.27
N ARG A 154 4.14 -5.55 17.80
CA ARG A 154 3.53 -4.42 18.53
C ARG A 154 2.02 -4.57 18.71
N GLY A 155 1.52 -4.12 19.86
CA GLY A 155 0.09 -4.05 20.13
C GLY A 155 -0.61 -5.41 20.17
N GLY A 156 0.11 -6.50 20.47
CA GLY A 156 -0.46 -7.85 20.56
C GLY A 156 -0.52 -8.62 19.23
N GLY A 157 0.02 -8.06 18.14
CA GLY A 157 0.08 -8.69 16.83
C GLY A 157 -0.56 -7.83 15.74
N PHE A 158 0.27 -7.27 14.87
CA PHE A 158 -0.14 -6.45 13.73
C PHE A 158 0.02 -7.25 12.43
N THR A 159 -1.03 -7.98 12.06
CA THR A 159 -1.00 -8.97 10.97
C THR A 159 -1.31 -8.40 9.58
N LYS A 160 -1.58 -7.09 9.47
CA LYS A 160 -1.92 -6.40 8.20
C LYS A 160 -0.92 -6.72 7.08
N ASP A 161 0.37 -6.82 7.44
CA ASP A 161 1.43 -7.00 6.46
C ASP A 161 1.35 -8.35 5.70
N HIS A 162 0.58 -9.34 6.21
CA HIS A 162 0.28 -10.58 5.48
C HIS A 162 -0.50 -10.34 4.17
N LEU A 163 -1.20 -9.20 4.06
CA LEU A 163 -2.06 -8.89 2.93
C LEU A 163 -1.32 -8.23 1.75
N TYR A 164 -0.07 -7.77 1.91
CA TYR A 164 0.66 -7.05 0.86
C TYR A 164 0.85 -7.89 -0.40
N LEU A 165 1.50 -9.05 -0.27
CA LEU A 165 1.85 -9.87 -1.43
C LEU A 165 0.64 -10.58 -2.03
N SER A 166 -0.27 -11.07 -1.19
CA SER A 166 -1.52 -11.67 -1.66
C SER A 166 -2.42 -10.65 -2.38
N GLY A 167 -2.48 -9.41 -1.88
CA GLY A 167 -3.16 -8.30 -2.56
C GLY A 167 -2.50 -7.93 -3.88
N LEU A 168 -1.17 -7.83 -3.91
CA LEU A 168 -0.40 -7.55 -5.13
C LEU A 168 -0.67 -8.60 -6.21
N ILE A 169 -0.60 -9.90 -5.90
CA ILE A 169 -0.86 -10.98 -6.86
C ILE A 169 -2.28 -10.88 -7.43
N LYS A 170 -3.29 -10.67 -6.57
CA LYS A 170 -4.69 -10.52 -7.02
C LYS A 170 -4.86 -9.34 -7.97
N ILE A 171 -4.30 -8.17 -7.64
CA ILE A 171 -4.40 -6.97 -8.47
C ILE A 171 -3.62 -7.13 -9.77
N TYR A 172 -2.42 -7.71 -9.71
CA TYR A 172 -1.59 -7.99 -10.87
C TYR A 172 -2.30 -8.91 -11.87
N ASN A 173 -2.83 -10.04 -11.41
CA ASN A 173 -3.54 -11.01 -12.25
C ASN A 173 -4.83 -10.42 -12.83
N TYR A 174 -5.54 -9.61 -12.06
CA TYR A 174 -6.72 -8.89 -12.53
C TYR A 174 -6.37 -7.90 -13.65
N ALA A 175 -5.32 -7.09 -13.47
CA ALA A 175 -4.87 -6.14 -14.46
C ALA A 175 -4.33 -6.82 -15.73
N LYS A 176 -3.56 -7.91 -15.58
CA LYS A 176 -3.03 -8.74 -16.68
C LYS A 176 -4.15 -9.37 -17.52
N SER A 177 -5.32 -9.58 -16.93
CA SER A 177 -6.54 -10.04 -17.63
C SER A 177 -7.26 -8.93 -18.41
N ASN A 178 -6.61 -7.78 -18.63
CA ASN A 178 -7.17 -6.59 -19.29
C ASN A 178 -8.46 -6.05 -18.65
N LYS A 179 -8.62 -6.25 -17.33
CA LYS A 179 -9.77 -5.74 -16.59
C LYS A 179 -9.48 -4.35 -16.01
N ASP A 180 -10.54 -3.56 -15.88
CA ASP A 180 -10.46 -2.19 -15.37
C ASP A 180 -10.32 -2.15 -13.85
N LEU A 181 -9.24 -1.52 -13.36
CA LEU A 181 -8.96 -1.31 -11.94
C LEU A 181 -9.67 -0.07 -11.37
N GLN A 182 -10.19 0.83 -12.20
CA GLN A 182 -10.82 2.07 -11.75
C GLN A 182 -11.94 1.89 -10.72
N PRO A 183 -12.82 0.86 -10.80
CA PRO A 183 -13.82 0.62 -9.76
C PRO A 183 -13.19 0.50 -8.35
N PHE A 184 -11.97 -0.04 -8.27
CA PHE A 184 -11.26 -0.20 -7.01
C PHE A 184 -10.62 1.08 -6.46
N LEU A 185 -10.61 2.15 -7.27
CA LEU A 185 -10.16 3.49 -6.86
C LEU A 185 -11.29 4.35 -6.30
N MET A 186 -12.56 3.93 -6.39
CA MET A 186 -13.74 4.70 -5.93
C MET A 186 -13.74 5.01 -4.43
N GLY A 187 -12.95 4.27 -3.63
CA GLY A 187 -12.85 4.46 -2.20
C GLY A 187 -12.12 3.32 -1.53
N LYS A 188 -12.44 3.07 -0.26
CA LYS A 188 -11.97 1.91 0.51
C LYS A 188 -12.80 0.67 0.18
N VAL A 189 -12.68 0.21 -1.07
CA VAL A 189 -13.45 -0.93 -1.60
C VAL A 189 -12.62 -2.21 -1.62
N ALA A 190 -13.28 -3.36 -1.75
CA ALA A 190 -12.63 -4.66 -1.91
C ALA A 190 -13.04 -5.30 -3.25
N MET A 191 -12.10 -6.03 -3.87
CA MET A 191 -12.32 -6.66 -5.19
C MET A 191 -13.50 -7.62 -5.23
N GLU A 192 -13.80 -8.31 -4.12
CA GLU A 192 -14.92 -9.25 -4.01
C GLU A 192 -16.30 -8.59 -4.20
N TYR A 193 -16.37 -7.26 -4.09
CA TYR A 193 -17.59 -6.48 -4.29
C TYR A 193 -17.70 -5.84 -5.68
N GLU A 194 -16.87 -6.21 -6.66
CA GLU A 194 -16.89 -5.62 -8.01
C GLU A 194 -18.30 -5.63 -8.63
N SER A 195 -19.03 -6.75 -8.54
CA SER A 195 -20.40 -6.86 -9.05
C SER A 195 -21.35 -5.87 -8.37
N VAL A 196 -21.20 -5.66 -7.07
CA VAL A 196 -21.98 -4.68 -6.29
C VAL A 196 -21.62 -3.26 -6.71
N LEU A 197 -20.33 -2.95 -6.91
CA LEU A 197 -19.90 -1.64 -7.39
C LEU A 197 -20.54 -1.30 -8.74
N ASN A 198 -20.58 -2.26 -9.66
CA ASN A 198 -21.24 -2.09 -10.96
C ASN A 198 -22.74 -1.83 -10.83
N VAL A 199 -23.43 -2.54 -9.92
CA VAL A 199 -24.85 -2.27 -9.63
C VAL A 199 -25.06 -0.88 -9.06
N LEU A 200 -24.21 -0.43 -8.14
CA LEU A 200 -24.29 0.91 -7.55
C LEU A 200 -24.06 2.01 -8.60
N LEU A 201 -23.08 1.84 -9.48
CA LEU A 201 -22.82 2.75 -10.60
C LEU A 201 -24.03 2.81 -11.56
N ASN A 202 -24.57 1.66 -11.97
CA ASN A 202 -25.70 1.58 -12.90
C ASN A 202 -26.99 2.18 -12.33
N LYS A 203 -27.16 2.13 -11.01
CA LYS A 203 -28.30 2.75 -10.31
C LYS A 203 -28.07 4.23 -9.97
N GLY A 204 -26.91 4.80 -10.29
CA GLY A 204 -26.56 6.17 -9.91
C GLY A 204 -26.36 6.37 -8.40
N LEU A 205 -26.14 5.28 -7.65
CA LEU A 205 -25.90 5.29 -6.20
C LEU A 205 -24.40 5.42 -5.85
N ALA A 206 -23.54 5.32 -6.86
CA ALA A 206 -22.11 5.62 -6.78
C ALA A 206 -21.67 6.37 -8.04
N VAL A 207 -20.56 7.07 -7.96
CA VAL A 207 -19.96 7.81 -9.08
C VAL A 207 -18.60 7.20 -9.44
N LYS A 208 -18.17 7.34 -10.69
CA LYS A 208 -16.82 6.94 -11.11
C LYS A 208 -15.75 7.65 -10.27
N PRO A 209 -14.56 7.06 -10.07
CA PRO A 209 -13.48 7.73 -9.37
C PRO A 209 -13.14 9.06 -10.07
N LEU A 210 -12.99 10.13 -9.28
CA LEU A 210 -12.60 11.45 -9.78
C LEU A 210 -11.09 11.48 -10.09
N TYR A 211 -10.29 10.86 -9.23
CA TYR A 211 -8.84 10.78 -9.34
C TYR A 211 -8.43 9.35 -9.72
N ILE A 212 -7.52 9.23 -10.70
CA ILE A 212 -6.94 7.96 -11.13
C ILE A 212 -5.48 7.91 -10.70
N THR A 213 -5.01 6.75 -10.23
CA THR A 213 -3.59 6.51 -9.95
C THR A 213 -2.78 6.63 -11.24
N ASP A 214 -1.98 7.69 -11.34
CA ASP A 214 -1.22 8.06 -12.54
C ASP A 214 -0.29 6.94 -13.03
N SER A 215 0.37 6.23 -12.11
CA SER A 215 1.25 5.10 -12.46
C SER A 215 0.55 4.01 -13.27
N TYR A 216 -0.78 3.85 -13.17
CA TYR A 216 -1.52 2.85 -13.96
C TYR A 216 -1.72 3.26 -15.42
N THR A 217 -1.58 4.55 -15.73
CA THR A 217 -1.74 5.10 -17.08
C THR A 217 -0.42 5.37 -17.79
N LEU A 218 0.70 5.39 -17.05
CA LEU A 218 2.01 5.71 -17.60
C LEU A 218 2.71 4.44 -18.09
N GLU A 219 3.30 4.53 -19.28
CA GLU A 219 4.16 3.48 -19.83
C GLU A 219 5.60 3.62 -19.31
N LEU A 220 5.79 3.30 -18.03
CA LEU A 220 7.12 3.32 -17.40
C LEU A 220 7.80 1.95 -17.52
N GLU A 221 9.13 1.96 -17.55
CA GLU A 221 9.94 0.75 -17.49
C GLU A 221 9.78 0.10 -16.09
N LYS A 222 9.56 -1.21 -16.07
CA LYS A 222 9.40 -2.00 -14.83
C LYS A 222 10.67 -2.81 -14.61
N GLU A 223 10.98 -3.09 -13.35
CA GLU A 223 12.12 -3.95 -13.03
C GLU A 223 11.88 -5.37 -13.62
N PRO A 224 12.74 -5.87 -14.53
CA PRO A 224 12.49 -7.09 -15.29
C PRO A 224 12.40 -8.36 -14.44
N THR A 225 13.22 -8.45 -13.38
CA THR A 225 13.26 -9.56 -12.44
C THR A 225 11.96 -9.65 -11.62
N VAL A 226 11.45 -8.50 -11.14
CA VAL A 226 10.19 -8.40 -10.42
C VAL A 226 9.05 -8.78 -11.34
N LYS A 227 9.06 -8.27 -12.58
CA LYS A 227 8.07 -8.68 -13.59
C LYS A 227 8.09 -10.19 -13.84
N PHE A 228 9.28 -10.78 -14.02
CA PHE A 228 9.43 -12.23 -14.21
C PHE A 228 8.86 -13.02 -13.03
N ILE A 229 9.17 -12.60 -11.78
CA ILE A 229 8.61 -13.22 -10.59
C ILE A 229 7.09 -13.15 -10.60
N LEU A 230 6.51 -11.97 -10.82
CA LEU A 230 5.05 -11.80 -10.84
C LEU A 230 4.36 -12.60 -11.95
N ASP A 231 4.99 -12.71 -13.12
CA ASP A 231 4.47 -13.53 -14.21
C ASP A 231 4.56 -15.04 -13.95
N SER A 232 5.37 -15.46 -12.97
CA SER A 232 5.57 -16.87 -12.61
C SER A 232 4.75 -17.32 -11.40
N LEU A 233 3.96 -16.41 -10.81
CA LEU A 233 3.08 -16.70 -9.66
C LEU A 233 1.65 -16.92 -10.17
N ASP A 234 1.30 -18.17 -10.43
CA ASP A 234 -0.06 -18.61 -10.78
C ASP A 234 -0.95 -18.75 -9.53
#